data_AF-A0A844EML6-F1
#
_entry.id   AF-A0A844EML6-F1
#
_cell.length_a   1.000
_cell.length_b   1.000
_cell.length_c   1.000
_cell.angle_alpha   90.00
_cell.angle_beta   90.00
_cell.angle_gamma   90.00
#
_symmetry.space_group_name_H-M   'P 1'
#
loop_
_entity.id
_entity.type
_entity.pdbx_description
1 polymer ?
#
loop_
_entity_poly.entity_id
_entity_poly.type
_entity_poly.pdbx_seq_one_letter_code
_entity_poly.pdbx_strand_id
1 'polypeptide(L)'
;MNQLIVTPTALIFAVALVAVAFFISLKEKIGLEKDLVIGVIRAVIQLTVVGYVLTYIISVNRAWLTLLMVGIIVFNAAWNARGRARGIPYAFVISLLAITVATGVTIGLLVLAKAIAFVPSQIVPVSGMIASNAMVATGLAYRSLNSQFHDKRQGLLEKLALGATRYQTAINVVREAIRTGMSPT
;
A
#
# COMPACT_ATOMS: atom_id res chain seq x y z
N MET A 1 -27.46 -5.63 -18.33
CA MET A 1 -26.61 -5.54 -17.12
C MET A 1 -26.10 -6.94 -16.83
N ASN A 2 -25.04 -7.38 -17.53
CA ASN A 2 -24.46 -8.70 -17.29
C ASN A 2 -23.73 -8.67 -15.95
N GLN A 3 -24.23 -9.48 -15.03
CA GLN A 3 -23.66 -9.62 -13.70
C GLN A 3 -22.21 -10.10 -13.81
N LEU A 4 -21.30 -9.38 -13.16
CA LEU A 4 -19.95 -9.84 -12.81
C LEU A 4 -20.08 -10.99 -11.80
N ILE A 5 -20.68 -12.10 -12.21
CA ILE A 5 -20.71 -13.34 -11.43
C ILE A 5 -19.37 -13.98 -11.69
N VAL A 6 -18.55 -14.06 -10.66
CA VAL A 6 -17.37 -14.92 -10.64
C VAL A 6 -17.83 -16.32 -11.05
N THR A 7 -17.50 -16.76 -12.28
CA THR A 7 -17.91 -18.06 -12.77
C THR A 7 -17.26 -19.14 -11.89
N PRO A 8 -17.97 -20.21 -11.50
CA PRO A 8 -17.38 -21.29 -10.70
C PRO A 8 -16.07 -21.83 -11.28
N THR A 9 -15.94 -21.84 -12.61
CA THR A 9 -14.71 -22.18 -13.33
C THR A 9 -13.56 -21.22 -13.05
N ALA A 10 -13.80 -19.91 -13.04
CA ALA A 10 -12.78 -18.90 -12.72
C ALA A 10 -12.29 -19.05 -11.27
N LEU A 11 -13.21 -19.37 -10.34
CA LEU A 11 -12.84 -19.63 -8.95
C LEU A 11 -11.97 -20.89 -8.82
N ILE A 12 -12.31 -21.97 -9.54
CA ILE A 12 -11.51 -23.20 -9.58
C ILE A 12 -10.10 -22.90 -10.10
N PHE A 13 -9.96 -22.16 -11.20
CA PHE A 13 -8.63 -21.79 -11.72
C PHE A 13 -7.83 -20.93 -10.74
N ALA A 14 -8.46 -19.96 -10.06
CA ALA A 14 -7.80 -19.16 -9.04
C ALA A 14 -7.29 -20.01 -7.86
N VAL A 15 -8.12 -20.93 -7.35
CA VAL A 15 -7.74 -21.86 -6.27
C VAL A 15 -6.63 -22.80 -6.73
N ALA A 16 -6.68 -23.29 -7.97
CA ALA A 16 -5.63 -24.13 -8.54
C ALA A 16 -4.28 -23.41 -8.59
N LEU A 17 -4.24 -22.13 -8.98
CA LEU A 17 -3.01 -21.33 -8.97
C LEU A 17 -2.44 -21.15 -7.56
N VAL A 18 -3.31 -20.93 -6.56
CA VAL A 18 -2.89 -20.87 -5.15
C VAL A 18 -2.34 -22.21 -4.68
N ALA A 19 -2.96 -23.32 -5.09
CA ALA A 19 -2.51 -24.68 -4.76
C ALA A 19 -1.14 -24.99 -5.38
N VAL A 20 -0.88 -24.55 -6.61
CA VAL A 20 0.44 -24.66 -7.26
C VAL A 20 1.50 -23.87 -6.47
N ALA A 21 1.21 -22.62 -6.09
CA ALA A 21 2.13 -21.81 -5.29
C ALA A 21 2.41 -22.46 -3.91
N PHE A 22 1.39 -23.03 -3.29
CA PHE A 22 1.51 -23.77 -2.04
C PHE A 22 2.39 -25.01 -2.19
N PHE A 23 2.20 -25.79 -3.27
CA PHE A 23 3.02 -26.96 -3.56
C PHE A 23 4.49 -26.61 -3.80
N ILE A 24 4.77 -25.52 -4.53
CA ILE A 24 6.14 -25.02 -4.72
C ILE A 24 6.74 -24.61 -3.37
N SER A 25 5.98 -23.91 -2.51
CA SER A 25 6.44 -23.52 -1.17
C SER A 25 6.83 -24.73 -0.30
N LEU A 26 6.05 -25.82 -0.37
CA LEU A 26 6.34 -27.07 0.32
C LEU A 26 7.62 -27.73 -0.20
N LYS A 27 7.74 -27.82 -1.54
CA LYS A 27 8.89 -28.47 -2.20
C LYS A 27 10.20 -27.74 -1.90
N GLU A 28 10.18 -26.41 -1.98
CA GLU A 28 11.35 -25.55 -1.75
C GLU A 28 11.58 -25.25 -0.25
N LYS A 29 10.74 -25.80 0.66
CA LYS A 29 10.83 -25.63 2.12
C LYS A 29 10.98 -24.17 2.56
N ILE A 30 10.25 -23.26 1.90
CA ILE A 30 10.37 -21.82 2.15
C ILE A 30 9.79 -21.45 3.53
N GLY A 31 9.07 -22.37 4.19
CA GLY A 31 8.53 -22.16 5.54
C GLY A 31 7.32 -21.23 5.60
N LEU A 32 6.78 -20.84 4.43
CA LEU A 32 5.66 -19.89 4.29
C LEU A 32 4.28 -20.56 4.35
N GLU A 33 4.20 -21.86 4.54
CA GLU A 33 2.95 -22.62 4.41
C GLU A 33 1.83 -22.10 5.32
N LYS A 34 2.15 -21.88 6.61
CA LYS A 34 1.19 -21.36 7.60
C LYS A 34 0.79 -19.92 7.26
N ASP A 35 1.76 -19.10 6.88
CA ASP A 35 1.53 -17.70 6.53
C ASP A 35 0.67 -17.56 5.27
N LEU A 36 0.86 -18.46 4.30
CA LEU A 36 0.07 -18.50 3.07
C LEU A 36 -1.37 -18.90 3.35
N VAL A 37 -1.59 -19.97 4.13
CA VAL A 37 -2.95 -20.41 4.49
C VAL A 37 -3.68 -19.35 5.31
N ILE A 38 -3.04 -18.80 6.35
CA ILE A 38 -3.62 -17.74 7.18
C ILE A 38 -3.88 -16.49 6.33
N GLY A 39 -2.96 -16.15 5.43
CA GLY A 39 -3.08 -15.02 4.52
C GLY A 39 -4.28 -15.14 3.58
N VAL A 40 -4.47 -16.32 2.98
CA VAL A 40 -5.62 -16.60 2.09
C VAL A 40 -6.93 -16.51 2.85
N ILE A 41 -7.04 -17.17 4.01
CA ILE A 41 -8.26 -17.13 4.83
C ILE A 41 -8.59 -15.69 5.23
N ARG A 42 -7.58 -14.94 5.71
CA ARG A 42 -7.74 -13.52 6.07
C ARG A 42 -8.19 -12.69 4.89
N ALA A 43 -7.61 -12.89 3.70
CA ALA A 43 -7.97 -12.14 2.50
C ALA A 43 -9.41 -12.43 2.06
N VAL A 44 -9.85 -13.69 2.08
CA VAL A 44 -11.23 -14.08 1.76
C VAL A 44 -12.21 -13.41 2.71
N ILE A 45 -11.97 -13.50 4.03
CA ILE A 45 -12.82 -12.86 5.05
C ILE A 45 -12.84 -11.33 4.83
N GLN A 46 -11.67 -10.71 4.67
CA GLN A 46 -11.55 -9.27 4.48
C GLN A 46 -12.29 -8.80 3.23
N LEU A 47 -12.07 -9.42 2.08
CA LEU A 47 -12.70 -9.03 0.81
C LEU A 47 -14.21 -9.22 0.87
N THR A 48 -14.70 -10.29 1.51
CA THR A 48 -16.13 -10.52 1.70
C THR A 48 -16.75 -9.40 2.53
N VAL A 49 -16.17 -9.09 3.69
CA VAL A 49 -16.65 -8.00 4.57
C VAL A 49 -16.62 -6.65 3.86
N VAL A 50 -15.50 -6.31 3.21
CA VAL A 50 -15.36 -5.05 2.47
C VAL A 50 -16.37 -4.96 1.32
N GLY A 51 -16.64 -6.07 0.62
CA GLY A 51 -17.64 -6.13 -0.45
C GLY A 51 -19.05 -5.81 0.04
N TYR A 52 -19.46 -6.37 1.18
CA TYR A 52 -20.76 -6.06 1.81
C TYR A 52 -20.84 -4.58 2.23
N VAL A 53 -19.80 -4.08 2.91
CA VAL A 53 -19.72 -2.67 3.34
C VAL A 53 -19.81 -1.73 2.13
N LEU A 54 -19.11 -2.04 1.04
CA LEU A 54 -19.12 -1.24 -0.17
C LEU A 54 -20.50 -1.22 -0.83
N THR A 55 -21.19 -2.36 -0.89
CA THR A 55 -22.55 -2.45 -1.45
C THR A 55 -23.53 -1.55 -0.70
N TYR A 56 -23.44 -1.54 0.63
CA TYR A 56 -24.24 -0.66 1.49
C TYR A 56 -23.91 0.83 1.28
N ILE A 57 -22.63 1.17 1.17
CA ILE A 57 -22.22 2.58 1.04
C ILE A 57 -22.61 3.14 -0.33
N ILE A 58 -22.56 2.32 -1.37
CA ILE A 58 -23.02 2.69 -2.71
C ILE A 58 -24.54 2.91 -2.71
N SER A 59 -25.33 2.11 -1.99
CA SER A 59 -26.80 2.26 -1.97
C SER A 59 -27.26 3.51 -1.21
N VAL A 60 -26.57 3.88 -0.13
CA VAL A 60 -26.93 5.05 0.69
C VAL A 60 -26.55 6.38 0.02
N ASN A 61 -25.54 6.38 -0.87
CA ASN A 61 -25.10 7.52 -1.67
C ASN A 61 -24.92 8.84 -0.90
N ARG A 62 -24.40 8.77 0.33
CA ARG A 62 -24.10 9.96 1.15
C ARG A 62 -22.62 10.31 1.09
N ALA A 63 -22.33 11.57 0.70
CA ALA A 63 -20.96 12.09 0.58
C ALA A 63 -20.10 11.89 1.84
N TRP A 64 -20.68 12.05 3.04
CA TRP A 64 -19.98 11.82 4.31
C TRP A 64 -19.52 10.36 4.48
N LEU A 65 -20.34 9.37 4.09
CA LEU A 65 -19.97 7.96 4.19
C LEU A 65 -18.85 7.62 3.20
N THR A 66 -18.85 8.24 2.02
CA THR A 66 -17.76 8.12 1.05
C THR A 66 -16.45 8.66 1.62
N LEU A 67 -16.46 9.86 2.20
CA LEU A 67 -15.29 10.45 2.84
C LEU A 67 -14.79 9.61 4.02
N LEU A 68 -15.70 9.07 4.83
CA LEU A 68 -15.35 8.17 5.92
C LEU A 68 -14.63 6.91 5.39
N MET A 69 -15.14 6.30 4.31
CA MET A 69 -14.49 5.16 3.69
C MET A 69 -13.09 5.49 3.15
N VAL A 70 -12.94 6.62 2.46
CA VAL A 70 -11.64 7.10 2.00
C VAL A 70 -10.69 7.28 3.19
N GLY A 71 -11.18 7.84 4.30
CA GLY A 71 -10.41 7.97 5.54
C GLY A 71 -9.95 6.62 6.09
N ILE A 72 -10.83 5.61 6.14
CA ILE A 72 -10.48 4.25 6.59
C ILE A 72 -9.41 3.63 5.67
N ILE A 73 -9.55 3.79 4.35
CA ILE A 73 -8.59 3.29 3.35
C ILE A 73 -7.23 3.93 3.58
N VAL A 74 -7.17 5.26 3.68
CA VAL A 74 -5.92 6.01 3.87
C VAL A 74 -5.27 5.67 5.21
N PHE A 75 -6.06 5.53 6.27
CA PHE A 75 -5.57 5.09 7.58
C PHE A 75 -4.94 3.70 7.52
N ASN A 76 -5.64 2.74 6.90
CA ASN A 76 -5.15 1.36 6.75
C ASN A 76 -3.88 1.29 5.89
N ALA A 77 -3.84 2.07 4.82
CA ALA A 77 -2.68 2.22 3.94
C ALA A 77 -1.47 2.78 4.72
N ALA A 78 -1.65 3.84 5.51
CA ALA A 78 -0.61 4.41 6.35
C ALA A 78 -0.13 3.44 7.45
N TRP A 79 -1.05 2.69 8.05
CA TRP A 79 -0.71 1.68 9.05
C TRP A 79 0.14 0.55 8.44
N ASN A 80 -0.20 0.08 7.26
CA ASN A 80 0.58 -0.92 6.54
C ASN A 80 1.93 -0.38 6.03
N ALA A 81 2.01 0.89 5.63
CA ALA A 81 3.26 1.55 5.28
C ALA A 81 4.21 1.64 6.48
N ARG A 82 3.69 2.01 7.67
CA ARG A 82 4.44 2.04 8.94
C ARG A 82 5.15 0.72 9.24
N GLY A 83 4.49 -0.42 8.98
CA GLY A 83 5.09 -1.74 9.20
C GLY A 83 6.39 -1.96 8.42
N ARG A 84 6.59 -1.25 7.30
CA ARG A 84 7.79 -1.32 6.46
C ARG A 84 8.89 -0.34 6.91
N ALA A 85 8.59 0.57 7.83
CA ALA A 85 9.48 1.64 8.26
C ALA A 85 10.50 1.25 9.34
N ARG A 86 10.31 0.10 10.02
CA ARG A 86 11.19 -0.51 11.04
C ARG A 86 12.32 0.41 11.56
N GLY A 87 12.04 1.19 12.60
CA GLY A 87 13.02 2.06 13.26
C GLY A 87 12.94 3.54 12.90
N ILE A 88 12.16 3.93 11.89
CA ILE A 88 11.94 5.34 11.55
C ILE A 88 10.87 5.95 12.50
N PRO A 89 11.19 6.99 13.28
CA PRO A 89 10.24 7.64 14.16
C PRO A 89 9.14 8.35 13.35
N TYR A 90 7.93 8.42 13.91
CA TYR A 90 6.77 9.09 13.29
C TYR A 90 6.35 8.56 11.91
N ALA A 91 6.82 7.37 11.49
CA ALA A 91 6.53 6.81 10.17
C ALA A 91 5.03 6.71 9.86
N PHE A 92 4.19 6.46 10.86
CA PHE A 92 2.73 6.46 10.69
C PHE A 92 2.19 7.83 10.29
N VAL A 93 2.57 8.89 11.00
CA VAL A 93 2.09 10.26 10.73
C VAL A 93 2.61 10.76 9.39
N ILE A 94 3.89 10.49 9.09
CA ILE A 94 4.49 10.82 7.80
C ILE A 94 3.76 10.09 6.66
N SER A 95 3.53 8.79 6.80
CA SER A 95 2.78 8.00 5.80
C SER A 95 1.34 8.49 5.66
N LEU A 96 0.67 8.80 6.77
CA LEU A 96 -0.71 9.27 6.77
C LEU A 96 -0.83 10.59 6.03
N LEU A 97 0.04 11.57 6.32
CA LEU A 97 0.06 12.85 5.63
C LEU A 97 0.40 12.66 4.14
N ALA A 98 1.44 11.89 3.81
CA ALA A 98 1.84 11.66 2.42
C ALA A 98 0.73 11.01 1.60
N ILE A 99 0.11 9.95 2.12
CA ILE A 99 -0.98 9.24 1.43
C ILE A 99 -2.23 10.10 1.36
N THR A 100 -2.59 10.82 2.43
CA THR A 100 -3.75 11.72 2.44
C THR A 100 -3.59 12.83 1.40
N VAL A 101 -2.42 13.45 1.33
CA VAL A 101 -2.13 14.49 0.34
C VAL A 101 -2.15 13.91 -1.07
N ALA A 102 -1.50 12.77 -1.31
CA ALA A 102 -1.48 12.12 -2.62
C ALA A 102 -2.89 11.75 -3.09
N THR A 103 -3.66 11.03 -2.27
CA THR A 103 -5.03 10.63 -2.57
C THR A 103 -5.97 11.83 -2.71
N GLY A 104 -5.89 12.80 -1.80
CA GLY A 104 -6.75 13.99 -1.81
C GLY A 104 -6.51 14.88 -3.02
N VAL A 105 -5.25 15.19 -3.34
CA VAL A 105 -4.88 15.99 -4.52
C VAL A 105 -5.30 15.27 -5.81
N THR A 106 -5.04 13.97 -5.90
CA THR A 106 -5.36 13.20 -7.11
C THR A 106 -6.87 13.10 -7.34
N ILE A 107 -7.65 12.76 -6.31
CA ILE A 107 -9.12 12.71 -6.42
C ILE A 107 -9.68 14.11 -6.70
N GLY A 108 -9.19 15.13 -6.00
CA GLY A 108 -9.60 16.52 -6.23
C GLY A 108 -9.40 16.94 -7.68
N LEU A 109 -8.22 16.65 -8.24
CA LEU A 109 -7.91 16.94 -9.64
C LEU A 109 -8.82 16.17 -10.61
N LEU A 110 -9.04 14.86 -10.37
CA LEU A 110 -9.88 14.03 -11.23
C LEU A 110 -11.35 14.48 -11.23
N VAL A 111 -11.86 14.93 -10.08
CA VAL A 111 -13.22 15.48 -9.95
C VAL A 111 -13.32 16.83 -10.64
N LEU A 112 -12.34 17.72 -10.43
CA LEU A 112 -12.28 19.04 -11.09
C LEU A 112 -12.19 18.91 -12.63
N ALA A 113 -11.42 17.95 -13.11
CA ALA A 113 -11.31 17.62 -14.53
C ALA A 113 -12.56 16.93 -15.10
N LYS A 114 -13.58 16.64 -14.29
CA LYS A 114 -14.77 15.85 -14.64
C LYS A 114 -14.45 14.46 -15.20
N ALA A 115 -13.28 13.92 -14.89
CA ALA A 115 -12.88 12.56 -15.26
C ALA A 115 -13.62 11.51 -14.42
N ILE A 116 -13.93 11.84 -13.16
CA ILE A 116 -14.76 11.02 -12.26
C ILE A 116 -15.84 11.89 -11.62
N ALA A 117 -17.02 11.31 -11.41
CA ALA A 117 -18.10 11.94 -10.65
C ALA A 117 -17.90 11.70 -9.16
N PHE A 118 -18.39 12.63 -8.33
CA PHE A 118 -18.35 12.50 -6.87
C PHE A 118 -19.43 11.52 -6.38
N VAL A 119 -19.29 10.25 -6.77
CA VAL A 119 -20.18 9.14 -6.39
C VAL A 119 -19.37 8.03 -5.71
N PRO A 120 -19.93 7.35 -4.69
CA PRO A 120 -19.21 6.33 -3.93
C PRO A 120 -18.64 5.21 -4.80
N SER A 121 -19.36 4.81 -5.85
CA SER A 121 -18.97 3.74 -6.77
C SER A 121 -17.69 4.03 -7.57
N GLN A 122 -17.32 5.31 -7.73
CA GLN A 122 -16.10 5.71 -8.43
C GLN A 122 -15.01 6.16 -7.45
N ILE A 123 -15.36 6.98 -6.46
CA ILE A 123 -14.38 7.53 -5.51
C ILE A 123 -13.74 6.44 -4.67
N VAL A 124 -14.53 5.49 -4.15
CA VAL A 124 -13.98 4.49 -3.22
C VAL A 124 -12.96 3.59 -3.92
N PRO A 125 -13.25 2.98 -5.09
CA PRO A 125 -12.25 2.19 -5.81
C PRO A 125 -11.02 3.00 -6.23
N VAL A 126 -11.20 4.21 -6.76
CA VAL A 126 -10.09 5.08 -7.19
C VAL A 126 -9.22 5.48 -6.01
N SER A 127 -9.82 5.85 -4.88
CA SER A 127 -9.10 6.14 -3.64
C SER A 127 -8.30 4.94 -3.14
N GLY A 128 -8.86 3.73 -3.22
CA GLY A 128 -8.20 2.48 -2.87
C GLY A 128 -6.97 2.22 -3.72
N MET A 129 -7.09 2.38 -5.04
CA MET A 129 -5.96 2.22 -5.96
C MET A 129 -4.84 3.24 -5.68
N ILE A 130 -5.18 4.52 -5.52
CA ILE A 130 -4.19 5.58 -5.26
C ILE A 130 -3.51 5.37 -3.89
N ALA A 131 -4.29 5.11 -2.84
CA ALA A 131 -3.76 4.90 -1.50
C ALA A 131 -2.88 3.64 -1.42
N SER A 132 -3.25 2.57 -2.14
CA SER A 132 -2.44 1.35 -2.23
C SER A 132 -1.09 1.61 -2.90
N ASN A 133 -1.07 2.32 -4.03
CA ASN A 133 0.16 2.66 -4.73
C ASN A 133 1.05 3.58 -3.88
N ALA A 134 0.47 4.59 -3.23
CA ALA A 134 1.19 5.48 -2.32
C ALA A 134 1.77 4.71 -1.11
N MET A 135 1.04 3.74 -0.56
CA MET A 135 1.53 2.85 0.49
C MET A 135 2.73 2.02 0.03
N VAL A 136 2.68 1.44 -1.18
CA VAL A 136 3.77 0.64 -1.73
C VAL A 136 5.02 1.50 -1.95
N ALA A 137 4.87 2.64 -2.63
CA ALA A 137 5.97 3.58 -2.89
C ALA A 137 6.63 4.07 -1.59
N THR A 138 5.82 4.49 -0.60
CA THR A 138 6.32 4.92 0.71
C THR A 138 7.03 3.77 1.43
N GLY A 139 6.46 2.56 1.37
CA GLY A 139 7.04 1.37 1.96
C GLY A 139 8.38 0.96 1.36
N LEU A 140 8.54 1.09 0.04
CA LEU A 140 9.79 0.85 -0.67
C LEU A 140 10.83 1.91 -0.32
N ALA A 141 10.44 3.19 -0.27
CA ALA A 141 11.31 4.27 0.16
C ALA A 141 11.85 4.04 1.57
N TYR A 142 10.99 3.62 2.52
CA TYR A 142 11.42 3.29 3.87
C TYR A 142 12.38 2.10 3.95
N ARG A 143 12.11 1.03 3.19
CA ARG A 143 13.02 -0.13 3.14
C ARG A 143 14.37 0.27 2.58
N SER A 144 14.39 1.05 1.50
CA SER A 144 15.63 1.55 0.90
C SER A 144 16.41 2.47 1.84
N LEU A 145 15.71 3.36 2.57
CA LEU A 145 16.29 4.20 3.61
C LEU A 145 17.00 3.36 4.67
N ASN A 146 16.30 2.38 5.25
CA ASN A 146 16.86 1.52 6.29
C ASN A 146 18.03 0.68 5.78
N SER A 147 17.90 0.07 4.60
CA SER A 147 18.98 -0.71 3.98
C SER A 147 20.21 0.16 3.78
N GLN A 148 20.07 1.32 3.15
CA GLN A 148 21.22 2.16 2.84
C GLN A 148 21.89 2.76 4.07
N PHE A 149 21.14 3.12 5.11
CA PHE A 149 21.73 3.56 6.37
C PHE A 149 22.46 2.43 7.09
N HIS A 150 21.98 1.19 6.95
CA HIS A 150 22.64 0.01 7.49
C HIS A 150 23.92 -0.33 6.70
N ASP A 151 23.80 -0.47 5.39
CA ASP A 151 24.86 -0.94 4.49
C ASP A 151 25.99 0.08 4.36
N LYS A 152 25.67 1.39 4.31
CA LYS A 152 26.66 2.47 4.16
C LYS A 152 27.09 3.07 5.50
N ARG A 153 26.73 2.46 6.64
CA ARG A 153 26.93 3.03 7.98
C ARG A 153 28.35 3.53 8.21
N GLN A 154 29.35 2.73 7.86
CA GLN A 154 30.75 3.09 8.05
C GLN A 154 31.13 4.36 7.26
N GLY A 155 30.86 4.39 5.96
CA GLY A 155 31.16 5.56 5.12
C GLY A 155 30.39 6.83 5.53
N LEU A 156 29.20 6.68 6.12
CA LEU A 156 28.47 7.82 6.68
C LEU A 156 29.15 8.35 7.95
N LEU A 157 29.66 7.47 8.83
CA LEU A 157 30.39 7.87 10.04
C LEU A 157 31.73 8.52 9.72
N GLU A 158 32.46 8.02 8.71
CA GLU A 158 33.71 8.63 8.24
C GLU A 158 33.48 10.07 7.74
N LYS A 159 32.42 10.30 6.96
CA LYS A 159 32.04 11.66 6.53
C LYS A 159 31.75 12.58 7.71
N LEU A 160 31.02 12.08 8.71
CA LEU A 160 30.72 12.86 9.92
C LEU A 160 32.00 13.15 10.73
N ALA A 161 32.93 12.20 10.82
CA ALA A 161 34.21 12.38 11.50
C ALA A 161 35.11 13.42 10.80
N LEU A 162 35.03 13.52 9.48
CA LEU A 162 35.71 14.54 8.68
C LEU A 162 35.00 15.92 8.71
N GLY A 163 33.95 16.08 9.53
CA GLY A 163 33.24 17.35 9.71
C GLY A 163 32.08 17.59 8.75
N ALA A 164 31.65 16.60 7.96
CA ALA A 164 30.46 16.74 7.13
C ALA A 164 29.20 16.90 8.00
N THR A 165 28.27 17.73 7.54
CA THR A 165 26.98 17.93 8.24
C THR A 165 26.05 16.71 8.06
N ARG A 166 25.08 16.55 8.97
CA ARG A 166 24.06 15.49 8.88
C ARG A 166 23.35 15.48 7.52
N TYR A 167 23.05 16.66 6.98
CA TYR A 167 22.40 16.81 5.67
C TYR A 167 23.31 16.34 4.51
N GLN A 168 24.57 16.78 4.48
CA GLN A 168 25.54 16.37 3.46
C GLN A 168 25.79 14.86 3.47
N THR A 169 25.77 14.24 4.64
CA THR A 169 25.94 12.80 4.80
C THR A 169 24.68 12.03 4.34
N ALA A 170 23.49 12.49 4.70
CA ALA A 170 22.23 11.78 4.43
C ALA A 170 21.66 12.00 3.01
N ILE A 171 21.98 13.11 2.34
CA ILE A 171 21.31 13.50 1.07
C ILE A 171 21.39 12.43 -0.02
N ASN A 172 22.53 11.73 -0.14
CA ASN A 172 22.69 10.67 -1.14
C ASN A 172 21.82 9.45 -0.82
N VAL A 173 21.71 9.09 0.46
CA VAL A 173 20.84 8.01 0.94
C VAL A 173 19.37 8.35 0.67
N VAL A 174 18.96 9.58 1.01
CA VAL A 174 17.59 10.06 0.81
C VAL A 174 17.22 10.07 -0.67
N ARG A 175 18.09 10.59 -1.56
CA ARG A 175 17.83 10.61 -3.01
C ARG A 175 17.64 9.22 -3.58
N GLU A 176 18.49 8.28 -3.18
CA GLU A 176 18.40 6.91 -3.67
C GLU A 176 17.16 6.20 -3.10
N ALA A 177 16.78 6.47 -1.84
CA ALA A 177 15.53 5.96 -1.29
C ALA A 177 14.28 6.50 -2.00
N ILE A 178 14.29 7.78 -2.37
CA ILE A 178 13.23 8.38 -3.20
C ILE A 178 13.20 7.71 -4.57
N ARG A 179 14.35 7.52 -5.21
CA ARG A 179 14.45 6.84 -6.51
C ARG A 179 13.90 5.40 -6.43
N THR A 180 14.21 4.66 -5.37
CA THR A 180 13.64 3.32 -5.14
C THR A 180 12.12 3.39 -4.93
N GLY A 181 11.62 4.37 -4.19
CA GLY A 181 10.18 4.54 -3.99
C GLY A 181 9.43 4.91 -5.28
N MET A 182 10.10 5.57 -6.22
CA MET A 182 9.57 5.97 -7.51
C MET A 182 9.83 4.96 -8.64
N SER A 183 10.52 3.85 -8.36
CA SER A 183 10.74 2.83 -9.38
C SER A 183 9.40 2.20 -9.78
N PRO A 184 9.14 1.98 -11.08
CA PRO A 184 7.94 1.29 -11.51
C PRO A 184 7.91 -0.13 -10.91
N THR A 185 6.84 -0.43 -10.18
CA THR A 185 6.56 -1.73 -9.55
C THR A 185 5.73 -2.63 -10.45
#